data_AF-A0A8C0Y5F2-F1
#
_entry.id   AF-A0A8C0Y5F2-F1
#
_cell.length_a   1.000
_cell.length_b   1.000
_cell.length_c   1.000
_cell.angle_alpha   90.00
_cell.angle_beta   90.00
_cell.angle_gamma   90.00
#
_symmetry.space_group_name_H-M   'P 1'
#
loop_
_entity.id
_entity.type
_entity.pdbx_description
1 polymer ?
#
loop_
_entity_poly.entity_id
_entity_poly.type
_entity_poly.pdbx_seq_one_letter_code
_entity_poly.pdbx_strand_id
1 'polypeptide(L)'
;MFSVKMSSEYCVFMYVALAVRARNYVAFNRSRFLFQINMSKESQMRAAINQKLIEMGERERLKELLRAKLIECGWRDQVKALCKEVIKEKGLENVTVEDLVAGVTPKGRALVPDSVKKELLQRIKAFLSQHST
;
A
#
# COMPACT_ATOMS: atom_id res chain seq x y z
N MET A 1 4.02 -21.61 5.90
CA MET A 1 3.94 -21.11 4.51
C MET A 1 2.61 -21.61 3.94
N PHE A 2 1.53 -20.87 3.71
CA PHE A 2 1.14 -19.49 3.95
C PHE A 2 -0.10 -19.51 4.86
N SER A 3 0.00 -18.92 6.05
CA SER A 3 -1.13 -18.72 6.96
C SER A 3 -1.81 -17.42 6.56
N VAL A 4 -2.83 -17.49 5.70
CA VAL A 4 -3.71 -16.36 5.47
C VAL A 4 -4.68 -16.34 6.65
N LYS A 5 -4.42 -15.47 7.64
CA LYS A 5 -5.39 -15.10 8.67
C LYS A 5 -6.58 -14.43 7.97
N MET A 6 -7.51 -15.25 7.49
CA MET A 6 -8.84 -14.85 7.10
C MET A 6 -9.55 -14.46 8.40
N SER A 7 -9.70 -13.15 8.64
CA SER A 7 -10.37 -12.65 9.84
C SER A 7 -11.75 -13.30 9.96
N SER A 8 -12.03 -13.88 11.13
CA SER A 8 -13.19 -14.74 11.41
C SER A 8 -14.54 -14.06 11.17
N GLU A 9 -14.58 -12.74 11.05
CA GLU A 9 -15.80 -11.96 10.83
C GLU A 9 -16.41 -12.17 9.43
N TYR A 10 -15.59 -12.48 8.41
CA TYR A 10 -16.08 -12.69 7.04
C TYR A 10 -16.74 -14.06 6.83
N CYS A 11 -16.42 -15.05 7.67
CA CYS A 11 -17.01 -16.38 7.57
C CYS A 11 -18.45 -16.39 8.11
N VAL A 12 -18.70 -15.63 9.19
CA VAL A 12 -20.03 -15.47 9.79
C VAL A 12 -20.95 -14.68 8.85
N PHE A 13 -20.44 -13.64 8.18
CA PHE A 13 -21.20 -12.86 7.19
C PHE A 13 -21.60 -13.68 5.95
N MET A 14 -20.78 -14.65 5.52
CA MET A 14 -21.15 -15.55 4.41
C MET A 14 -22.20 -16.59 4.81
N TYR A 15 -22.15 -17.13 6.04
CA TYR A 15 -23.12 -18.14 6.49
C TYR A 15 -24.52 -17.57 6.73
N VAL A 16 -24.65 -16.37 7.31
CA VAL A 16 -25.95 -15.71 7.48
C VAL A 16 -26.53 -15.28 6.12
N ALA A 17 -25.68 -14.88 5.16
CA ALA A 17 -26.10 -14.53 3.80
C ALA A 17 -26.51 -15.74 2.94
N LEU A 18 -26.08 -16.96 3.27
CA LEU A 18 -26.51 -18.20 2.59
C LEU A 18 -27.91 -18.63 3.03
N ALA A 19 -28.27 -18.44 4.31
CA ALA A 19 -29.56 -18.87 4.87
C ALA A 19 -30.77 -18.05 4.38
N VAL A 20 -30.59 -16.80 3.92
CA VAL A 20 -31.69 -15.92 3.45
C VAL A 20 -31.89 -15.98 1.91
N ARG A 21 -31.06 -16.72 1.17
CA ARG A 21 -30.73 -16.39 -0.24
C ARG A 21 -30.97 -17.50 -1.27
N ALA A 22 -32.03 -18.29 -1.13
CA ALA A 22 -32.41 -19.24 -2.18
C ALA A 22 -33.11 -18.60 -3.41
N ARG A 23 -33.60 -17.35 -3.33
CA ARG A 23 -34.31 -16.70 -4.45
C ARG A 23 -33.44 -15.83 -5.38
N ASN A 24 -32.16 -15.58 -5.06
CA ASN A 24 -31.30 -14.64 -5.82
C ASN A 24 -29.85 -15.11 -5.97
N TYR A 25 -29.64 -16.41 -6.14
CA TYR A 25 -28.32 -17.01 -6.33
C TYR A 25 -27.57 -16.44 -7.55
N VAL A 26 -28.28 -16.17 -8.66
CA VAL A 26 -27.69 -15.71 -9.92
C VAL A 26 -27.17 -14.26 -9.83
N ALA A 27 -27.90 -13.34 -9.20
CA ALA A 27 -27.50 -11.93 -9.06
C ALA A 27 -26.30 -11.72 -8.12
N PHE A 28 -26.21 -12.52 -7.05
CA PHE A 28 -25.06 -12.51 -6.14
C PHE A 28 -23.79 -13.03 -6.82
N ASN A 29 -23.90 -14.14 -7.55
CA ASN A 29 -22.78 -14.69 -8.32
C ASN A 29 -22.33 -13.73 -9.43
N ARG A 30 -23.26 -13.02 -10.10
CA ARG A 30 -22.93 -11.97 -11.08
C ARG A 30 -22.16 -10.81 -10.45
N SER A 31 -22.57 -10.34 -9.27
CA SER A 31 -21.89 -9.25 -8.56
C SER A 31 -20.48 -9.65 -8.11
N ARG A 32 -20.32 -10.88 -7.59
CA ARG A 32 -19.01 -11.44 -7.23
C ARG A 32 -18.11 -11.65 -8.46
N PHE A 33 -18.66 -12.13 -9.57
CA PHE A 33 -17.93 -12.32 -10.83
C PHE A 33 -17.49 -11.00 -11.46
N LEU A 34 -18.37 -9.98 -11.49
CA LEU A 34 -18.02 -8.64 -11.97
C LEU A 34 -16.96 -7.97 -11.09
N PHE A 35 -17.07 -8.12 -9.77
CA PHE A 35 -16.03 -7.67 -8.84
C PHE A 35 -14.69 -8.35 -9.14
N GLN A 36 -14.68 -9.67 -9.34
CA GLN A 36 -13.46 -10.42 -9.67
C GLN A 36 -12.86 -10.02 -11.03
N ILE A 37 -13.69 -9.82 -12.06
CA ILE A 37 -13.23 -9.31 -13.36
C ILE A 37 -12.62 -7.92 -13.20
N ASN A 38 -13.27 -7.02 -12.46
CA ASN A 38 -12.78 -5.66 -12.28
C ASN A 38 -11.43 -5.65 -11.54
N MET A 39 -11.32 -6.41 -10.45
CA MET A 39 -10.07 -6.58 -9.70
C MET A 39 -8.93 -7.15 -10.55
N SER A 40 -9.23 -8.10 -11.45
CA SER A 40 -8.25 -8.67 -12.39
C SER A 40 -7.77 -7.64 -13.40
N LYS A 41 -8.69 -6.90 -14.03
CA LYS A 41 -8.38 -5.84 -15.00
C LYS A 41 -7.57 -4.71 -14.38
N GLU A 42 -7.95 -4.25 -13.19
CA GLU A 42 -7.18 -3.24 -12.47
C GLU A 42 -5.77 -3.74 -12.11
N SER A 43 -5.65 -5.01 -11.71
CA SER A 43 -4.34 -5.59 -11.40
C SER A 43 -3.44 -5.64 -12.63
N GLN A 44 -3.98 -6.04 -13.78
CA GLN A 44 -3.26 -6.05 -15.05
C GLN A 44 -2.83 -4.64 -15.46
N MET A 45 -3.73 -3.65 -15.35
CA MET A 45 -3.41 -2.25 -15.63
C MET A 45 -2.30 -1.71 -14.73
N ARG A 46 -2.37 -1.97 -13.41
CA ARG A 46 -1.32 -1.60 -12.46
C ARG A 46 0.02 -2.24 -12.81
N ALA A 47 0.01 -3.52 -13.20
CA ALA A 47 1.22 -4.23 -13.61
C ALA A 47 1.84 -3.60 -14.88
N ALA A 48 1.04 -3.31 -15.90
CA ALA A 48 1.50 -2.68 -17.13
C ALA A 48 2.10 -1.28 -16.89
N ILE A 49 1.46 -0.47 -16.04
CA ILE A 49 1.97 0.85 -15.63
C ILE A 49 3.32 0.70 -14.91
N ASN A 50 3.41 -0.21 -13.94
CA ASN A 50 4.64 -0.44 -13.18
C ASN A 50 5.78 -0.91 -14.08
N GLN A 51 5.49 -1.81 -15.04
CA GLN A 51 6.47 -2.29 -16.00
C GLN A 51 7.03 -1.14 -16.85
N LYS A 52 6.15 -0.29 -17.38
CA LYS A 52 6.54 0.87 -18.18
C LYS A 52 7.37 1.89 -17.39
N LEU A 53 7.02 2.14 -16.13
CA LEU A 53 7.80 3.00 -15.25
C LEU A 53 9.20 2.45 -14.98
N ILE A 54 9.36 1.13 -14.94
CA ILE A 54 10.66 0.47 -14.76
C ILE A 54 11.49 0.57 -16.04
N GLU A 55 10.92 0.18 -17.19
CA GLU A 55 11.61 0.16 -18.49
C GLU A 55 12.13 1.53 -18.90
N MET A 56 11.35 2.58 -18.61
CA MET A 56 11.72 3.97 -18.94
C MET A 56 12.59 4.63 -17.85
N GLY A 57 12.95 3.91 -16.79
CA GLY A 57 13.75 4.42 -15.67
C GLY A 57 13.05 5.46 -14.78
N GLU A 58 11.78 5.79 -15.06
CA GLU A 58 11.01 6.79 -14.30
C GLU A 58 10.79 6.35 -12.84
N ARG A 59 10.74 5.04 -12.58
CA ARG A 59 10.66 4.51 -11.22
C ARG A 59 11.82 4.98 -10.34
N GLU A 60 13.05 4.98 -10.85
CA GLU A 60 14.20 5.41 -10.05
C GLU A 60 14.21 6.92 -9.86
N ARG A 61 13.78 7.69 -10.87
CA ARG A 61 13.62 9.15 -10.76
C ARG A 61 12.56 9.53 -9.71
N LEU A 62 11.42 8.83 -9.68
CA LEU A 62 10.38 9.01 -8.67
C LEU A 62 10.87 8.66 -7.27
N LYS A 63 11.69 7.62 -7.14
CA LYS A 63 12.29 7.21 -5.87
C LYS A 63 13.27 8.25 -5.34
N GLU A 64 14.11 8.82 -6.21
CA GLU A 64 15.03 9.90 -5.83
C GLU A 64 14.26 11.17 -5.45
N LEU A 65 13.24 11.55 -6.23
CA LEU A 65 12.37 12.67 -5.91
C LEU A 65 11.70 12.50 -4.53
N LEU A 66 11.12 11.32 -4.27
CA LEU A 66 10.54 11.01 -2.96
C LEU A 66 11.59 11.15 -1.85
N ARG A 67 12.80 10.61 -2.04
CA ARG A 67 13.88 10.71 -1.05
C ARG A 67 14.24 12.16 -0.76
N ALA A 68 14.41 12.99 -1.79
CA ALA A 68 14.70 14.41 -1.63
C ALA A 68 13.59 15.13 -0.86
N LYS A 69 12.32 14.92 -1.23
CA LYS A 69 11.17 15.54 -0.58
C LYS A 69 11.01 15.14 0.89
N LEU A 70 11.25 13.87 1.22
CA LEU A 70 11.22 13.39 2.61
C LEU A 70 12.37 13.95 3.45
N ILE A 71 13.52 14.27 2.84
CA ILE A 71 14.60 14.97 3.53
C ILE A 71 14.22 16.43 3.74
N GLU A 72 13.75 17.11 2.69
CA GLU A 72 13.37 18.52 2.69
C GLU A 72 12.26 18.83 3.72
N CYS A 73 11.24 17.98 3.82
CA CYS A 73 10.16 18.18 4.81
C CYS A 73 10.50 17.69 6.23
N GLY A 74 11.75 17.25 6.46
CA GLY A 74 12.21 16.78 7.77
C GLY A 74 11.68 15.41 8.20
N TRP A 75 11.02 14.65 7.31
CA TRP A 75 10.51 13.32 7.61
C TRP A 75 11.61 12.37 8.09
N ARG A 76 12.80 12.43 7.44
CA ARG A 76 13.94 11.59 7.83
C ARG A 76 14.36 11.81 9.28
N ASP A 77 14.37 13.07 9.72
CA ASP A 77 14.80 13.43 11.07
C ASP A 77 13.73 13.07 12.11
N GLN A 78 12.46 13.22 11.77
CA GLN A 78 11.34 12.75 12.61
C GLN A 78 11.37 11.23 12.78
N VAL A 79 11.58 10.46 11.70
CA VAL A 79 11.72 9.00 11.78
C VAL A 79 12.92 8.59 12.62
N LYS A 80 14.04 9.31 12.51
CA LYS A 80 15.22 9.08 13.36
C LYS A 80 14.91 9.35 14.84
N ALA A 81 14.12 10.37 15.15
CA ALA A 81 13.67 10.65 16.53
C ALA A 81 12.79 9.51 17.06
N LEU A 82 11.84 9.02 16.26
CA LEU A 82 10.99 7.87 16.61
C LEU A 82 11.82 6.61 16.89
N CYS A 83 12.88 6.36 16.11
CA CYS A 83 13.79 5.24 16.37
C CYS A 83 14.44 5.37 17.76
N LYS A 84 14.89 6.58 18.14
CA LYS A 84 15.51 6.82 19.45
C LYS A 84 14.53 6.59 20.59
N GLU A 85 13.28 6.98 20.42
CA GLU A 85 12.22 6.74 21.41
C GLU A 85 12.00 5.24 21.63
N VAL A 86 11.86 4.46 20.56
CA VAL A 86 11.67 3.00 20.64
C VAL A 86 12.86 2.32 21.33
N ILE A 87 14.09 2.75 21.02
CA ILE A 87 15.30 2.23 21.67
C ILE A 87 15.31 2.59 23.16
N LYS A 88 14.89 3.81 23.52
CA LYS A 88 14.82 4.25 24.91
C LYS A 88 13.77 3.47 25.72
N GLU A 89 12.64 3.15 25.12
CA GLU A 89 11.55 2.40 25.76
C GLU A 89 11.90 0.92 25.97
N LYS A 90 12.51 0.27 24.97
CA LYS A 90 12.85 -1.16 25.04
C LYS A 90 14.20 -1.44 25.72
N GLY A 91 15.09 -0.45 25.75
CA GLY A 91 16.48 -0.60 26.15
C GLY A 91 17.35 -1.09 24.99
N LEU A 92 18.59 -0.59 24.92
CA LEU A 92 19.50 -0.85 23.80
C LEU A 92 19.86 -2.34 23.66
N GLU A 93 19.89 -3.08 24.77
CA GLU A 93 20.27 -4.50 24.79
C GLU A 93 19.15 -5.44 24.31
N ASN A 94 17.89 -4.98 24.32
CA ASN A 94 16.72 -5.81 24.02
C ASN A 94 16.07 -5.51 22.66
N VAL A 95 16.54 -4.49 21.94
CA VAL A 95 15.91 -4.02 20.69
C VAL A 95 16.62 -4.59 19.47
N THR A 96 15.86 -5.34 18.64
CA THR A 96 16.33 -5.81 17.34
C THR A 96 16.02 -4.78 16.23
N VAL A 97 16.65 -4.94 15.06
CA VAL A 97 16.33 -4.11 13.89
C VAL A 97 14.89 -4.35 13.45
N GLU A 98 14.43 -5.59 13.51
CA GLU A 98 13.07 -6.01 13.18
C GLU A 98 12.05 -5.35 14.09
N ASP A 99 12.32 -5.30 15.40
CA ASP A 99 11.51 -4.59 16.38
C ASP A 99 11.43 -3.10 16.09
N LEU A 100 12.55 -2.48 15.72
CA LEU A 100 12.62 -1.07 15.38
C LEU A 100 11.81 -0.79 14.11
N VAL A 101 11.96 -1.62 13.08
CA VAL A 101 11.19 -1.53 11.84
C VAL A 101 9.71 -1.69 12.12
N ALA A 102 9.31 -2.70 12.89
CA ALA A 102 7.91 -2.95 13.24
C ALA A 102 7.29 -1.79 14.02
N GLY A 103 8.05 -1.20 14.97
CA GLY A 103 7.58 -0.08 15.79
C GLY A 103 7.52 1.26 15.03
N VAL A 104 8.51 1.52 14.17
CA VAL A 104 8.67 2.84 13.52
C VAL A 104 7.93 2.91 12.18
N THR A 105 7.82 1.81 11.42
CA THR A 105 7.17 1.81 10.09
C THR A 105 5.75 2.39 10.08
N PRO A 106 4.81 2.01 10.98
CA PRO A 106 3.45 2.57 10.95
C PRO A 106 3.45 4.09 11.20
N LYS A 107 4.25 4.56 12.16
CA LYS A 107 4.40 6.00 12.47
C LYS A 107 5.05 6.74 11.30
N GLY A 108 6.13 6.20 10.74
CA GLY A 108 6.81 6.75 9.57
C GLY A 108 5.89 6.89 8.36
N ARG A 109 5.04 5.90 8.08
CA ARG A 109 4.06 5.99 6.99
C ARG A 109 3.02 7.08 7.22
N ALA A 110 2.56 7.26 8.46
CA ALA A 110 1.61 8.32 8.82
C ALA A 110 2.20 9.73 8.68
N LEU A 111 3.51 9.88 8.92
CA LEU A 111 4.21 11.17 8.81
C LEU A 111 4.44 11.63 7.36
N VAL A 112 4.22 10.78 6.35
CA VAL A 112 4.42 11.20 4.95
C VAL A 112 3.33 12.21 4.56
N PRO A 113 3.70 13.48 4.26
CA PRO A 113 2.71 14.51 3.97
C PRO A 113 1.94 14.20 2.69
N ASP A 114 0.66 14.59 2.65
CA ASP A 114 -0.17 14.40 1.47
C ASP A 114 0.28 15.25 0.28
N SER A 115 0.98 16.37 0.53
CA SER A 115 1.61 17.17 -0.53
C SER A 115 2.64 16.35 -1.32
N VAL A 116 3.49 15.57 -0.64
CA VAL A 116 4.49 14.70 -1.27
C VAL A 116 3.81 13.59 -2.09
N LYS A 117 2.74 12.98 -1.55
CA LYS A 117 1.95 11.97 -2.29
C LYS A 117 1.30 12.55 -3.53
N LYS A 118 0.73 13.76 -3.44
CA LYS A 118 0.11 14.47 -4.55
C LYS A 118 1.12 14.80 -5.65
N GLU A 119 2.30 15.30 -5.28
CA GLU A 119 3.37 15.65 -6.22
C GLU A 119 3.85 14.41 -7.00
N LEU A 120 4.08 13.27 -6.32
CA LEU A 120 4.42 12.01 -6.97
C LEU A 120 3.31 11.51 -7.90
N LEU A 121 2.05 11.58 -7.45
CA LEU A 121 0.91 11.16 -8.28
C LEU A 121 0.78 12.05 -9.53
N GLN A 122 0.98 13.36 -9.40
CA GLN A 122 1.02 14.27 -10.54
C GLN A 122 2.13 13.89 -11.52
N ARG A 123 3.32 13.55 -11.03
CA ARG A 123 4.44 13.13 -11.88
C ARG A 123 4.15 11.83 -12.63
N ILE A 124 3.56 10.84 -11.95
CA ILE A 124 3.11 9.59 -12.59
C ILE A 124 2.07 9.87 -13.68
N LYS A 125 1.06 10.70 -13.39
CA LYS A 125 0.03 11.08 -14.37
C LYS A 125 0.63 11.78 -15.59
N ALA A 126 1.55 12.72 -15.37
CA ALA A 126 2.24 13.44 -16.43
C ALA A 126 3.05 12.47 -17.31
N PHE A 127 3.82 11.57 -16.70
CA PHE A 127 4.56 10.54 -17.41
C PHE A 127 3.65 9.66 -18.28
N LEU A 128 2.55 9.17 -17.71
CA LEU A 128 1.59 8.34 -18.44
C LEU A 128 0.93 9.09 -19.61
N SER A 129 0.60 10.37 -19.43
CA SER A 129 0.03 11.20 -20.51
C SER A 129 1.01 11.47 -21.66
N GLN A 130 2.30 11.56 -21.38
CA GLN A 130 3.34 11.79 -22.39
C GLN A 130 3.66 10.53 -23.18
N HIS A 131 3.37 9.35 -22.62
CA HIS A 131 3.71 8.06 -23.21
C HIS A 131 2.46 7.23 -23.54
N SER A 132 1.25 7.79 -23.50
CA SER A 132 0.06 7.12 -24.01
C SER A 132 0.06 7.19 -25.54
N THR A 133 0.63 6.17 -26.19
CA THR A 133 0.42 5.85 -27.60
C THR A 133 -0.62 4.76 -27.71
#